data_AF-A0A9E0H5Y4-F1
#
_entry.id   AF-A0A9E0H5Y4-F1
#
_cell.length_a   1.000
_cell.length_b   1.000
_cell.length_c   1.000
_cell.angle_alpha   90.00
_cell.angle_beta   90.00
_cell.angle_gamma   90.00
#
_symmetry.space_group_name_H-M   'P 1'
#
loop_
_entity.id
_entity.type
_entity.pdbx_description
1 polymer ?
#
loop_
_entity_poly.entity_id
_entity_poly.type
_entity_poly.pdbx_seq_one_letter_code
_entity_poly.pdbx_strand_id
1 'polypeptide(L)'
;MKTLALVVASALGGALVVVACSDDSPTPADADAGSCNCPAAEPPIVAGRLHRVDSTVRTVPLASSASASAECPTGELLLGGSCYIDQDETAQQVALKESGIVPREATSAGTVWNCLYGNQSTVGTAMVRAQALCLRP
;
A
#
# COMPACT_ATOMS: atom_id res chain seq x y z
N MET A 1 -34.42 -35.15 -0.91
CA MET A 1 -33.18 -35.95 -0.89
C MET A 1 -32.26 -35.75 -2.11
N LYS A 2 -32.57 -34.89 -3.09
CA LYS A 2 -31.70 -34.62 -4.26
C LYS A 2 -30.77 -33.40 -4.10
N THR A 3 -31.06 -32.50 -3.17
CA THR A 3 -30.33 -31.24 -2.97
C THR A 3 -29.07 -31.38 -2.11
N LEU A 4 -28.98 -32.40 -1.26
CA LEU A 4 -27.79 -32.61 -0.41
C LEU A 4 -26.59 -33.15 -1.19
N ALA A 5 -26.83 -33.97 -2.23
CA ALA A 5 -25.77 -34.56 -3.03
C ALA A 5 -25.00 -33.53 -3.86
N LEU A 6 -25.64 -32.40 -4.23
CA LEU A 6 -25.01 -31.37 -5.05
C LEU A 6 -24.05 -30.47 -4.25
N VAL A 7 -24.31 -30.26 -2.95
CA VAL A 7 -23.52 -29.39 -2.08
C VAL A 7 -22.21 -30.06 -1.63
N VAL A 8 -22.20 -31.38 -1.48
CA VAL A 8 -20.98 -32.13 -1.12
C VAL A 8 -20.00 -32.19 -2.30
N ALA A 9 -20.50 -32.25 -3.54
CA ALA A 9 -19.65 -32.29 -4.74
C ALA A 9 -18.90 -30.96 -4.99
N SER A 10 -19.50 -29.81 -4.67
CA SER A 10 -18.85 -28.51 -4.86
C SER A 10 -17.81 -28.17 -3.78
N ALA A 11 -17.96 -28.71 -2.56
CA ALA A 11 -16.99 -28.52 -1.49
C ALA A 11 -15.69 -29.31 -1.73
N LEU A 12 -15.77 -30.52 -2.31
CA LEU A 12 -14.59 -31.32 -2.65
C LEU A 12 -13.87 -30.81 -3.90
N GLY A 13 -14.60 -30.25 -4.87
CA GLY A 13 -14.00 -29.62 -6.05
C GLY A 13 -13.32 -28.28 -5.74
N GLY A 14 -13.88 -27.48 -4.82
CA GLY A 14 -13.29 -26.19 -4.41
C GLY A 14 -12.03 -26.34 -3.56
N ALA A 15 -11.94 -27.37 -2.72
CA ALA A 15 -10.75 -27.64 -1.91
C ALA A 15 -9.55 -28.15 -2.73
N LEU A 16 -9.80 -28.80 -3.89
CA LEU A 16 -8.72 -29.28 -4.77
C LEU A 16 -8.02 -28.17 -5.58
N VAL A 17 -8.64 -26.99 -5.74
CA VAL A 17 -8.06 -25.89 -6.53
C VAL A 17 -7.26 -24.90 -5.68
N VAL A 18 -7.46 -24.87 -4.36
CA VAL A 18 -6.81 -23.90 -3.46
C VAL A 18 -5.56 -24.45 -2.75
N VAL A 19 -5.28 -25.75 -2.85
CA VAL A 19 -4.22 -26.43 -2.07
C VAL A 19 -2.90 -26.64 -2.85
N ALA A 20 -2.80 -26.25 -4.12
CA ALA A 20 -1.64 -26.62 -4.95
C ALA A 20 -0.44 -25.64 -4.96
N CYS A 21 -0.53 -24.45 -4.34
CA CYS A 21 0.57 -23.46 -4.45
C CYS A 21 1.02 -22.85 -3.12
N SER A 22 0.57 -23.35 -1.98
CA SER A 22 0.76 -22.64 -0.70
C SER A 22 1.24 -23.50 0.45
N ASP A 23 1.94 -24.60 0.19
CA ASP A 23 2.54 -25.41 1.25
C ASP A 23 4.02 -25.68 0.99
N ASP A 24 4.85 -24.70 1.34
CA ASP A 24 6.30 -24.86 1.52
C ASP A 24 6.56 -25.58 2.87
N SER A 25 5.86 -26.69 3.10
CA SER A 25 5.98 -27.52 4.31
C SER A 25 7.06 -28.58 4.11
N PRO A 26 8.01 -28.74 5.06
CA PRO A 26 9.18 -29.60 4.90
C PRO A 26 8.85 -31.07 5.19
N THR A 27 7.73 -31.58 4.67
CA THR A 27 7.41 -33.01 4.79
C THR A 27 7.89 -33.78 3.56
N PRO A 28 8.52 -34.96 3.72
CA PRO A 28 9.33 -35.59 2.68
C PRO A 28 8.51 -36.45 1.71
N ALA A 29 7.20 -36.20 1.60
CA ALA A 29 6.28 -37.00 0.79
C ALA A 29 5.81 -36.16 -0.40
N ASP A 30 6.74 -35.93 -1.32
CA ASP A 30 6.52 -35.81 -2.77
C ASP A 30 5.10 -35.41 -3.21
N ALA A 31 4.75 -34.12 -3.03
CA ALA A 31 3.91 -33.46 -4.00
C ALA A 31 4.79 -33.32 -5.27
N ASP A 32 4.59 -34.21 -6.25
CA ASP A 32 5.27 -34.16 -7.53
C ASP A 32 5.02 -32.79 -8.20
N ALA A 33 5.96 -31.87 -7.97
CA ALA A 33 6.02 -30.54 -8.54
C ALA A 33 6.09 -30.57 -10.08
N GLY A 34 6.28 -31.75 -10.70
CA GLY A 34 6.20 -31.94 -12.15
C GLY A 34 4.77 -32.03 -12.71
N SER A 35 3.75 -32.25 -11.88
CA SER A 35 2.34 -32.35 -12.31
C SER A 35 1.56 -31.04 -12.19
N CYS A 36 2.06 -30.10 -11.38
CA CYS A 36 1.53 -28.74 -11.28
C CYS A 36 2.27 -27.86 -12.27
N ASN A 37 1.63 -27.57 -13.41
CA ASN A 37 2.13 -26.64 -14.41
C ASN A 37 1.95 -25.19 -13.91
N CYS A 38 2.51 -24.90 -12.73
CA CYS A 38 2.51 -23.57 -12.17
C CYS A 38 3.39 -22.71 -13.07
N PRO A 39 2.90 -21.55 -13.55
CA PRO A 39 3.78 -20.61 -14.23
C PRO A 39 4.98 -20.34 -13.33
N ALA A 40 6.17 -20.23 -13.92
CA ALA A 40 7.37 -19.88 -13.18
C ALA A 40 7.06 -18.67 -12.29
N ALA A 41 7.32 -18.80 -10.99
CA ALA A 41 7.10 -17.70 -10.05
C ALA A 41 7.80 -16.45 -10.59
N GLU A 42 7.08 -15.32 -10.59
CA GLU A 42 7.68 -14.05 -10.99
C GLU A 42 8.96 -13.84 -10.18
N PRO A 43 10.08 -13.44 -10.82
CA PRO A 43 11.31 -13.17 -10.10
C PRO A 43 11.01 -12.23 -8.92
N PRO A 44 11.44 -12.56 -7.69
CA PRO A 44 11.25 -11.68 -6.56
C PRO A 44 11.73 -10.28 -6.94
N ILE A 45 10.97 -9.24 -6.59
CA ILE A 45 11.46 -7.87 -6.72
C ILE A 45 12.74 -7.80 -5.90
N VAL A 46 13.88 -7.80 -6.59
CA VAL A 46 15.20 -7.88 -5.94
C VAL A 46 15.33 -6.76 -4.91
N ALA A 47 15.89 -7.09 -3.76
CA ALA A 47 16.08 -6.16 -2.66
C ALA A 47 16.75 -4.86 -3.16
N GLY A 48 16.19 -3.71 -2.79
CA GLY A 48 16.73 -2.39 -3.15
C GLY A 48 16.05 -1.69 -4.33
N ARG A 49 15.14 -2.34 -5.07
CA ARG A 49 14.31 -1.66 -6.08
C ARG A 49 13.17 -0.85 -5.47
N LEU A 50 12.62 -1.34 -4.36
CA LEU A 50 11.63 -0.63 -3.56
C LEU A 50 12.32 0.24 -2.53
N HIS A 51 11.98 1.52 -2.48
CA HIS A 51 12.47 2.44 -1.46
C HIS A 51 11.44 3.52 -1.17
N ARG A 52 11.64 4.22 -0.05
CA ARG A 52 10.75 5.26 0.44
C ARG A 52 11.39 6.63 0.22
N VAL A 53 10.58 7.61 -0.14
CA VAL A 53 10.99 9.00 -0.31
C VAL A 53 10.10 9.89 0.55
N ASP A 54 10.68 10.55 1.53
CA ASP A 54 9.97 11.45 2.43
C ASP A 54 9.82 12.84 1.80
N SER A 55 8.66 13.47 2.01
CA SER A 55 8.48 14.89 1.73
C SER A 55 9.19 15.74 2.79
N THR A 56 9.44 17.00 2.45
CA THR A 56 9.72 18.01 3.47
C THR A 56 8.54 18.09 4.44
N VAL A 57 8.84 18.33 5.72
CA VAL A 57 7.83 18.53 6.75
C VAL A 57 7.05 19.82 6.47
N ARG A 58 5.74 19.76 6.63
CA ARG A 58 4.80 20.87 6.45
C ARG A 58 4.14 21.21 7.77
N THR A 59 3.89 22.49 8.00
CA THR A 59 3.11 22.94 9.15
C THR A 59 1.64 23.02 8.76
N VAL A 60 0.76 22.48 9.61
CA VAL A 60 -0.69 22.70 9.54
C VAL A 60 -1.07 23.78 10.55
N PRO A 61 -1.40 25.01 10.11
CA PRO A 61 -1.81 26.08 11.02
C PRO A 61 -3.04 25.70 11.85
N LEU A 62 -3.25 26.41 12.96
CA LEU A 62 -4.46 26.27 13.79
C LEU A 62 -5.74 26.53 12.96
N ALA A 63 -6.83 25.83 13.29
CA ALA A 63 -8.14 25.94 12.64
C ALA A 63 -8.09 25.92 11.09
N SER A 64 -7.20 25.11 10.50
CA SER A 64 -6.93 25.15 9.06
C SER A 64 -6.74 23.75 8.46
N SER A 65 -6.35 23.70 7.18
CA SER A 65 -5.97 22.47 6.50
C SER A 65 -4.76 22.72 5.62
N ALA A 66 -3.92 21.71 5.48
CA ALA A 66 -2.72 21.77 4.66
C ALA A 66 -2.45 20.40 4.06
N SER A 67 -1.78 20.40 2.91
CA SER A 67 -1.34 19.18 2.24
C SER A 67 0.17 18.98 2.37
N ALA A 68 0.58 17.73 2.54
CA ALA A 68 1.95 17.28 2.31
C ALA A 68 1.93 16.29 1.14
N SER A 69 2.91 16.40 0.25
CA SER A 69 2.99 15.54 -0.93
C SER A 69 4.42 15.01 -1.09
N ALA A 70 4.54 13.73 -1.39
CA ALA A 70 5.80 13.05 -1.67
C ALA A 70 5.76 12.47 -3.09
N GLU A 71 6.91 12.47 -3.74
CA GLU A 71 7.03 12.07 -5.14
C GLU A 71 8.26 11.19 -5.36
N CYS A 72 8.18 10.32 -6.35
CA CYS A 72 9.32 9.52 -6.75
C CYS A 72 10.25 10.32 -7.66
N PRO A 73 11.57 10.09 -7.57
CA PRO A 73 12.54 10.57 -8.53
C PRO A 73 12.15 10.26 -9.98
N THR A 74 12.65 11.08 -10.90
CA THR A 74 12.41 10.89 -12.34
C THR A 74 12.87 9.50 -12.80
N GLY A 75 12.00 8.79 -13.52
CA GLY A 75 12.26 7.44 -14.03
C GLY A 75 11.85 6.32 -13.09
N GLU A 76 11.36 6.64 -11.89
CA GLU A 76 10.85 5.65 -10.93
C GLU A 76 9.32 5.65 -10.88
N LEU A 77 8.73 4.51 -10.50
CA LEU A 77 7.30 4.31 -10.45
C LEU A 77 6.76 4.55 -9.03
N LEU A 78 5.76 5.41 -8.91
CA LEU A 78 5.02 5.59 -7.66
C LEU A 78 4.06 4.42 -7.45
N LEU A 79 4.28 3.65 -6.39
CA LEU A 79 3.43 2.51 -6.02
C LEU A 79 2.38 2.87 -4.96
N GLY A 80 2.62 3.91 -4.17
CA GLY A 80 1.75 4.33 -3.07
C GLY A 80 2.49 5.21 -2.09
N GLY A 81 2.02 5.25 -0.84
CA GLY A 81 2.67 6.03 0.19
C GLY A 81 2.02 5.95 1.57
N SER A 82 2.50 6.79 2.47
CA SER A 82 2.01 6.93 3.84
C SER A 82 1.99 8.40 4.26
N CYS A 83 1.20 8.67 5.30
CA CYS A 83 0.98 10.00 5.86
C CYS A 83 1.37 9.96 7.35
N TYR A 84 2.16 10.93 7.80
CA TYR A 84 2.62 11.02 9.18
C TYR A 84 2.25 12.37 9.78
N ILE A 85 2.03 12.35 11.09
CA ILE A 85 1.96 13.54 11.94
C ILE A 85 3.17 13.40 12.88
N ASP A 86 4.05 14.39 12.87
CA ASP A 86 5.34 14.35 13.57
C ASP A 86 5.21 14.85 15.01
N GLN A 87 5.98 14.23 15.92
CA GLN A 87 5.79 14.25 17.38
C GLN A 87 5.90 15.62 18.09
N ASP A 88 6.34 16.68 17.42
CA ASP A 88 6.49 18.04 17.99
C ASP A 88 5.18 18.86 17.92
N GLU A 89 4.04 18.20 18.00
CA GLU A 89 2.73 18.84 17.83
C GLU A 89 2.15 19.40 19.14
N THR A 90 1.90 20.70 19.14
CA THR A 90 1.12 21.40 20.18
C THR A 90 -0.39 21.32 19.93
N ALA A 91 -0.78 20.91 18.72
CA ALA A 91 -2.16 20.74 18.33
C ALA A 91 -2.73 19.41 18.85
N GLN A 92 -3.90 19.46 19.48
CA GLN A 92 -4.56 18.27 20.05
C GLN A 92 -5.60 17.63 19.12
N GLN A 93 -5.89 18.27 17.98
CA GLN A 93 -7.00 17.90 17.11
C GLN A 93 -6.58 17.95 15.64
N VAL A 94 -5.57 17.15 15.29
CA VAL A 94 -5.10 17.01 13.91
C VAL A 94 -5.49 15.63 13.39
N ALA A 95 -6.08 15.61 12.21
CA ALA A 95 -6.52 14.39 11.56
C ALA A 95 -6.14 14.40 10.08
N LEU A 96 -5.79 13.22 9.58
CA LEU A 96 -5.75 12.97 8.14
C LEU A 96 -7.18 12.97 7.61
N LYS A 97 -7.45 13.82 6.62
CA LYS A 97 -8.74 13.91 5.93
C LYS A 97 -8.77 13.01 4.70
N GLU A 98 -7.73 13.09 3.88
CA GLU A 98 -7.64 12.37 2.62
C GLU A 98 -6.19 11.94 2.36
N SER A 99 -6.03 10.79 1.73
CA SER A 99 -4.74 10.32 1.23
C SER A 99 -4.90 9.56 -0.06
N GLY A 100 -3.98 9.76 -1.00
CA GLY A 100 -3.98 8.98 -2.23
C GLY A 100 -3.01 9.48 -3.28
N ILE A 101 -2.96 8.75 -4.38
CA ILE A 101 -2.24 9.14 -5.58
C ILE A 101 -3.09 10.18 -6.33
N VAL A 102 -2.50 11.35 -6.58
CA VAL A 102 -3.14 12.43 -7.33
C VAL A 102 -2.22 12.91 -8.46
N PRO A 103 -2.74 13.51 -9.53
CA PRO A 103 -1.91 14.19 -10.53
C PRO A 103 -1.09 15.29 -9.84
N ARG A 104 0.19 15.43 -10.21
CA ARG A 104 1.06 16.51 -9.70
C ARG A 104 0.48 17.88 -10.06
N GLU A 105 0.01 18.00 -11.30
CA GLU A 105 -0.68 19.16 -11.84
C GLU A 105 -1.87 18.69 -12.70
N ALA A 106 -2.88 19.55 -12.86
CA ALA A 106 -4.11 19.21 -13.58
C ALA A 106 -3.89 18.72 -15.03
N THR A 107 -2.76 19.09 -15.64
CA THR A 107 -2.42 18.76 -17.03
C THR A 107 -1.21 17.84 -17.16
N SER A 108 -0.59 17.41 -16.04
CA SER A 108 0.60 16.59 -16.08
C SER A 108 0.26 15.10 -16.01
N ALA A 109 1.03 14.26 -16.72
CA ALA A 109 0.97 12.81 -16.54
C ALA A 109 1.67 12.32 -15.26
N GLY A 110 2.37 13.21 -14.55
CA GLY A 110 3.06 12.89 -13.30
C GLY A 110 2.09 12.72 -12.14
N THR A 111 2.38 11.79 -11.24
CA THR A 111 1.58 11.53 -10.03
C THR A 111 2.41 11.71 -8.77
N VAL A 112 1.74 12.10 -7.69
CA VAL A 112 2.34 12.25 -6.36
C VAL A 112 1.46 11.55 -5.32
N TRP A 113 2.08 11.11 -4.22
CA TRP A 113 1.33 10.71 -3.04
C TRP A 113 0.98 11.95 -2.23
N ASN A 114 -0.30 12.22 -2.04
CA ASN A 114 -0.78 13.39 -1.33
C ASN A 114 -1.49 13.01 -0.04
N CYS A 115 -1.25 13.80 1.01
CA CYS A 115 -1.87 13.69 2.32
C CYS A 115 -2.49 15.03 2.69
N LEU A 116 -3.82 15.08 2.84
CA LEU A 116 -4.54 16.27 3.29
C LEU A 116 -4.85 16.16 4.77
N TYR A 117 -4.41 17.14 5.56
CA TYR A 117 -4.63 17.18 6.99
C TYR A 117 -5.56 18.33 7.36
N GLY A 118 -6.36 18.13 8.39
CA GLY A 118 -7.10 19.18 9.07
C GLY A 118 -6.62 19.34 10.50
N ASN A 119 -6.37 20.58 10.91
CA ASN A 119 -6.10 20.93 12.29
C ASN A 119 -7.28 21.75 12.82
N GLN A 120 -8.09 21.16 13.69
CA GLN A 120 -9.20 21.83 14.36
C GLN A 120 -8.79 22.47 15.70
N SER A 121 -7.54 22.32 16.10
CA SER A 121 -7.03 22.94 17.32
C SER A 121 -7.07 24.47 17.21
N THR A 122 -7.41 25.10 18.34
CA THR A 122 -7.41 26.57 18.50
C THR A 122 -6.13 27.09 19.14
N VAL A 123 -5.24 26.21 19.61
CA VAL A 123 -4.10 26.56 20.49
C VAL A 123 -2.75 26.03 20.02
N GLY A 124 -2.68 25.34 18.87
CA GLY A 124 -1.43 24.75 18.40
C GLY A 124 -1.39 24.48 16.91
N THR A 125 -0.17 24.30 16.41
CA THR A 125 0.11 23.83 15.05
C THR A 125 0.60 22.39 15.08
N ALA A 126 0.41 21.67 13.99
CA ALA A 126 1.01 20.35 13.79
C ALA A 126 2.05 20.37 12.69
N MET A 127 3.00 19.45 12.78
CA MET A 127 3.97 19.17 11.73
C MET A 127 3.58 17.84 11.08
N VAL A 128 3.50 17.82 9.76
CA VAL A 128 3.03 16.67 8.99
C VAL A 128 3.97 16.39 7.82
N ARG A 129 4.03 15.14 7.39
CA ARG A 129 4.81 14.75 6.20
C ARG A 129 4.16 13.60 5.46
N ALA A 130 4.39 13.57 4.16
CA ALA A 130 4.02 12.47 3.29
C ALA A 130 5.27 11.64 2.98
N GLN A 131 5.08 10.37 2.65
CA GLN A 131 6.14 9.50 2.16
C GLN A 131 5.63 8.71 0.96
N ALA A 132 6.40 8.69 -0.12
CA ALA A 132 6.12 7.89 -1.32
C ALA A 132 6.86 6.55 -1.23
N LEU A 133 6.21 5.48 -1.71
CA LEU A 133 6.85 4.20 -1.98
C LEU A 133 7.15 4.13 -3.49
N CYS A 134 8.43 4.03 -3.82
CA CYS A 134 8.94 4.12 -5.18
C CYS A 134 9.57 2.80 -5.61
N LEU A 135 9.32 2.43 -6.87
CA LEU A 135 9.95 1.30 -7.53
C LEU A 135 10.91 1.81 -8.60
N ARG A 136 12.18 1.45 -8.45
CA ARG A 136 13.18 1.59 -9.51
C ARG A 136 12.98 0.46 -10.55
N PRO A 137 12.71 0.77 -11.82
CA PRO A 137 12.57 -0.21 -12.88
C PRO A 137 13.81 -1.11 -13.05
#